data_AF-R7NHL9-F1
#
_entry.id   AF-R7NHL9-F1
#
_cell.length_a   1.000
_cell.length_b   1.000
_cell.length_c   1.000
_cell.angle_alpha   90.00
_cell.angle_beta   90.00
_cell.angle_gamma   90.00
#
_symmetry.space_group_name_H-M   'P 1'
#
loop_
_entity.id
_entity.type
_entity.pdbx_description
1 polymer ?
#
loop_
_entity_poly.entity_id
_entity_poly.type
_entity_poly.pdbx_seq_one_letter_code
_entity_poly.pdbx_strand_id
1 'polypeptide(L)'
;MNDNNSYFTYYTIEKGDNLYEIAKKYNINPKLLAAINGIKDNEYIYPNQELLIPKSGYSYYITAEGDTLSGVSNAFKTTPENILKYNSTVYLLPEQILVYKSR
;
A
#
# COMPACT_ATOMS: atom_id res chain seq x y z
N MET A 1 24.25 1.55 4.12
CA MET A 1 23.98 1.14 2.74
C MET A 1 22.55 1.51 2.45
N ASN A 2 22.34 2.56 1.65
CA ASN A 2 21.03 3.08 1.29
C ASN A 2 20.42 2.15 0.23
N ASP A 3 19.76 1.10 0.67
CA ASP A 3 18.67 0.58 -0.13
C ASP A 3 17.57 1.65 -0.02
N ASN A 4 17.43 2.48 -1.06
CA ASN A 4 16.19 3.22 -1.28
C ASN A 4 15.11 2.17 -1.55
N ASN A 5 14.68 1.49 -0.48
CA ASN A 5 13.89 0.28 -0.52
C ASN A 5 12.45 0.69 -0.77
N SER A 6 12.18 1.13 -2.00
CA SER A 6 10.84 1.53 -2.41
C SER A 6 9.96 0.30 -2.30
N TYR A 7 9.02 0.31 -1.36
CA TYR A 7 7.98 -0.72 -1.21
C TYR A 7 7.06 -0.75 -2.43
N PHE A 8 7.11 0.28 -3.26
CA PHE A 8 6.30 0.43 -4.45
C PHE A 8 7.17 0.41 -5.71
N THR A 9 6.55 0.10 -6.84
CA THR A 9 7.03 0.46 -8.17
C THR A 9 6.02 1.42 -8.81
N TYR A 10 6.45 2.19 -9.78
CA TYR A 10 5.54 3.05 -10.54
C TYR A 10 4.97 2.30 -11.74
N TYR A 11 3.72 2.59 -12.07
CA TYR A 11 3.05 2.20 -13.30
C TYR A 11 2.37 3.41 -13.91
N THR A 12 2.70 3.73 -15.16
CA THR A 12 2.04 4.80 -15.89
C THR A 12 0.78 4.26 -16.56
N ILE A 13 -0.36 4.84 -16.27
CA ILE A 13 -1.66 4.42 -16.81
C ILE A 13 -1.67 4.62 -18.33
N GLU A 14 -2.08 3.59 -19.05
CA GLU A 14 -2.20 3.62 -20.50
C GLU A 14 -3.67 3.88 -20.93
N LYS A 15 -3.84 4.28 -22.19
CA LYS A 15 -5.19 4.49 -22.74
C LYS A 15 -5.97 3.18 -22.77
N GLY A 16 -7.11 3.15 -22.07
CA GLY A 16 -8.00 1.99 -22.00
C GLY A 16 -7.82 1.16 -20.72
N ASP A 17 -6.83 1.50 -19.89
CA ASP A 17 -6.68 0.91 -18.57
C ASP A 17 -7.87 1.25 -17.67
N ASN A 18 -8.13 0.34 -16.73
CA ASN A 18 -8.96 0.59 -15.57
C ASN A 18 -8.27 0.02 -14.33
N LEU A 19 -8.57 0.58 -13.17
CA LEU A 19 -7.89 0.25 -11.91
C LEU A 19 -8.04 -1.23 -11.55
N TYR A 20 -9.18 -1.84 -11.88
CA TYR A 20 -9.45 -3.25 -11.59
C TYR A 20 -8.54 -4.19 -12.38
N GLU A 21 -8.40 -3.98 -13.69
CA GLU A 21 -7.52 -4.82 -14.52
C GLU A 21 -6.04 -4.59 -14.20
N ILE A 22 -5.63 -3.36 -13.85
CA ILE A 22 -4.29 -3.09 -13.33
C ILE A 22 -4.06 -3.87 -12.04
N ALA A 23 -4.96 -3.74 -11.05
CA ALA A 23 -4.82 -4.44 -9.77
C ALA A 23 -4.74 -5.96 -9.97
N LYS A 24 -5.58 -6.52 -10.84
CA LYS A 24 -5.58 -7.93 -11.21
C LYS A 24 -4.28 -8.38 -11.85
N LYS A 25 -3.72 -7.59 -12.78
CA LYS A 25 -2.40 -7.85 -13.42
C LYS A 25 -1.28 -8.00 -12.40
N TYR A 26 -1.32 -7.21 -11.32
CA TYR A 26 -0.33 -7.27 -10.24
C TYR A 26 -0.73 -8.19 -9.06
N ASN A 27 -1.88 -8.86 -9.15
CA ASN A 27 -2.45 -9.67 -8.06
C ASN A 27 -2.63 -8.89 -6.75
N ILE A 28 -3.17 -7.68 -6.86
CA ILE A 28 -3.44 -6.75 -5.76
C ILE A 28 -4.94 -6.58 -5.61
N ASN A 29 -5.41 -6.38 -4.38
CA ASN A 29 -6.80 -6.00 -4.15
C ASN A 29 -7.06 -4.59 -4.75
N PRO A 30 -8.06 -4.40 -5.63
CA PRO A 30 -8.34 -3.10 -6.23
C PRO A 30 -8.57 -1.97 -5.22
N LYS A 31 -9.22 -2.25 -4.09
CA LYS A 31 -9.44 -1.26 -3.01
C LYS A 31 -8.14 -0.85 -2.33
N LEU A 32 -7.23 -1.80 -2.12
CA LEU A 32 -5.90 -1.51 -1.60
C LEU A 32 -5.12 -0.64 -2.58
N LEU A 33 -5.16 -0.97 -3.88
CA LEU A 33 -4.49 -0.16 -4.91
C LEU A 33 -5.07 1.25 -4.98
N ALA A 34 -6.40 1.40 -4.92
CA ALA A 34 -7.08 2.69 -4.90
C ALA A 34 -6.62 3.55 -3.71
N ALA A 35 -6.71 3.00 -2.50
CA ALA A 35 -6.36 3.70 -1.28
C ALA A 35 -4.88 4.11 -1.23
N ILE A 36 -3.95 3.26 -1.70
CA ILE A 36 -2.52 3.61 -1.78
C ILE A 36 -2.28 4.83 -2.67
N ASN A 37 -3.10 5.00 -3.70
CA ASN A 37 -2.99 6.08 -4.67
C ASN A 37 -3.95 7.25 -4.38
N GLY A 38 -4.65 7.23 -3.24
CA GLY A 38 -5.62 8.26 -2.87
C GLY A 38 -6.84 8.35 -3.79
N ILE A 39 -7.12 7.28 -4.54
CA ILE A 39 -8.22 7.22 -5.53
C ILE A 39 -9.50 6.80 -4.81
N LYS A 40 -10.56 7.60 -4.93
CA LYS A 40 -11.87 7.29 -4.37
C LYS A 40 -12.63 6.29 -5.26
N ASP A 41 -13.59 5.56 -4.68
CA ASP A 41 -14.37 4.54 -5.39
C ASP A 41 -15.07 5.04 -6.66
N ASN A 42 -15.39 6.34 -6.74
CA ASN A 42 -16.05 6.99 -7.88
C ASN A 42 -15.11 7.87 -8.72
N GLU A 43 -13.81 7.84 -8.44
CA GLU A 43 -12.83 8.67 -9.11
C GLU A 43 -12.29 7.99 -10.36
N TYR A 44 -12.18 8.76 -11.44
CA TYR A 44 -11.63 8.29 -12.70
C TYR A 44 -10.10 8.32 -12.65
N ILE A 45 -9.49 7.33 -13.28
CA ILE A 45 -8.06 7.35 -13.60
C ILE A 45 -7.85 7.80 -15.04
N TYR A 46 -6.73 8.47 -15.30
CA TYR A 46 -6.44 9.06 -16.61
C TYR A 46 -5.13 8.54 -17.21
N PRO A 47 -5.01 8.43 -18.54
CA PRO A 47 -3.74 8.10 -19.18
C PRO A 47 -2.62 9.07 -18.78
N ASN A 48 -1.41 8.54 -18.65
CA ASN A 48 -0.19 9.20 -18.16
C ASN A 48 -0.16 9.54 -16.67
N GLN A 49 -1.21 9.23 -15.91
CA GLN A 49 -1.16 9.27 -14.45
C GLN A 49 -0.27 8.13 -13.93
N GLU A 50 0.57 8.43 -12.93
CA GLU A 50 1.39 7.41 -12.28
C GLU A 50 0.66 6.78 -11.09
N LEU A 51 0.73 5.46 -10.99
CA LEU A 51 0.27 4.67 -9.86
C LEU A 51 1.45 4.05 -9.12
N LEU A 52 1.42 4.15 -7.79
CA LEU A 52 2.19 3.34 -6.88
C LEU A 52 1.60 1.92 -6.84
N ILE A 53 2.40 0.96 -7.29
CA ILE A 53 2.08 -0.46 -7.28
C ILE A 53 2.86 -1.15 -6.16
N PRO A 54 2.17 -1.71 -5.15
CA PRO A 54 2.74 -2.62 -4.15
C PRO A 54 3.69 -3.67 -4.74
N LYS A 55 4.92 -3.74 -4.22
CA LYS A 55 5.82 -4.85 -4.53
C LYS A 55 5.37 -6.13 -3.83
N SER A 56 5.57 -7.25 -4.53
CA SER A 56 5.45 -8.58 -3.95
C SER A 56 6.50 -8.81 -2.85
N GLY A 57 6.17 -9.68 -1.89
CA GLY A 57 7.03 -9.95 -0.72
C GLY A 57 6.86 -8.95 0.44
N TYR A 58 5.99 -7.96 0.27
CA TYR A 58 5.57 -7.03 1.32
C TYR A 58 4.07 -7.16 1.56
N SER A 59 3.68 -6.94 2.82
CA SER A 59 2.31 -6.78 3.27
C SER A 59 2.07 -5.33 3.61
N TYR A 60 0.86 -4.87 3.31
CA TYR A 60 0.44 -3.48 3.49
C TYR A 60 -0.80 -3.47 4.35
N TYR A 61 -0.90 -2.49 5.23
CA TYR A 61 -2.05 -2.28 6.09
C TYR A 61 -2.40 -0.81 6.04
N ILE A 62 -3.66 -0.51 5.70
CA ILE A 62 -4.19 0.84 5.71
C ILE A 62 -4.86 1.02 7.06
N THR A 63 -4.33 1.94 7.85
CA THR A 63 -4.86 2.21 9.19
C THR A 63 -6.25 2.83 9.13
N ALA A 64 -7.06 2.47 10.10
CA ALA A 64 -8.40 2.97 10.35
C ALA A 64 -8.43 3.76 11.66
N GLU A 65 -9.52 4.49 11.89
CA GLU A 65 -9.73 5.20 13.15
C GLU A 65 -9.73 4.23 14.34
N GLY A 66 -8.96 4.56 15.37
CA GLY A 66 -8.85 3.76 16.59
C GLY A 66 -7.85 2.61 16.52
N ASP A 67 -7.11 2.46 15.41
CA ASP A 67 -6.07 1.45 15.31
C ASP A 67 -4.96 1.65 16.33
N THR A 68 -4.42 0.52 16.78
CA THR A 68 -3.24 0.47 17.65
C THR A 68 -2.14 -0.30 16.97
N LEU A 69 -0.88 0.02 17.30
CA LEU A 69 0.26 -0.70 16.75
C LEU A 69 0.22 -2.21 17.05
N SER A 70 -0.34 -2.59 18.22
CA SER A 70 -0.58 -3.99 18.58
C SER A 70 -1.65 -4.66 17.70
N GLY A 71 -2.73 -3.94 17.36
CA GLY A 71 -3.75 -4.45 16.44
C GLY A 71 -3.19 -4.70 15.05
N VAL A 72 -2.43 -3.73 14.52
CA VAL A 72 -1.75 -3.85 13.22
C VAL A 72 -0.73 -4.99 13.24
N SER A 73 0.06 -5.12 14.32
CA SER A 73 1.06 -6.20 14.42
C SER A 73 0.43 -7.58 14.39
N ASN A 74 -0.74 -7.74 15.01
CA ASN A 74 -1.51 -8.97 14.92
C ASN A 74 -1.99 -9.24 13.49
N ALA A 75 -2.46 -8.21 12.77
CA ALA A 75 -2.87 -8.34 11.38
C ALA A 75 -1.71 -8.78 10.47
N PHE A 76 -0.50 -8.25 10.70
CA PHE A 76 0.72 -8.68 10.01
C PHE A 76 1.33 -9.98 10.55
N LYS A 77 0.81 -10.53 11.65
CA LYS A 77 1.38 -11.69 12.35
C LYS A 77 2.85 -11.48 12.73
N THR A 78 3.16 -10.30 13.26
CA THR A 78 4.50 -9.89 13.69
C THR A 78 4.44 -9.07 14.98
N THR A 79 5.55 -8.50 15.43
CA THR A 79 5.63 -7.65 16.62
C THR A 79 5.63 -6.16 16.26
N PRO A 80 5.21 -5.26 17.18
CA PRO A 80 5.32 -3.81 17.01
C PRO A 80 6.74 -3.36 16.60
N GLU A 81 7.78 -3.92 17.22
CA GLU A 81 9.17 -3.56 16.92
C GLU A 81 9.54 -3.87 15.48
N ASN A 82 9.05 -4.99 14.94
CA ASN A 82 9.28 -5.34 13.55
C ASN A 82 8.54 -4.40 12.60
N ILE A 83 7.34 -3.92 12.92
CA ILE A 83 6.66 -2.89 12.11
C ILE A 83 7.50 -1.60 12.10
N LEU A 84 7.97 -1.14 13.27
CA LEU A 84 8.73 0.11 13.38
C LEU A 84 10.04 0.08 12.57
N LYS A 85 10.65 -1.09 12.35
CA LYS A 85 11.84 -1.23 11.49
C LYS A 85 11.58 -0.88 10.02
N TYR A 86 10.36 -1.12 9.52
CA TYR A 86 10.01 -0.86 8.11
C TYR A 86 9.30 0.48 7.90
N ASN A 87 8.88 1.16 8.96
CA ASN A 87 8.07 2.38 8.87
C ASN A 87 8.75 3.50 9.66
N SER A 88 9.38 4.44 8.94
CA SER A 88 10.11 5.56 9.55
C SER A 88 9.25 6.47 10.42
N THR A 89 7.94 6.52 10.15
CA THR A 89 6.95 7.27 10.94
C THR A 89 5.70 6.41 11.10
N VAL A 90 5.17 6.32 12.32
CA VAL A 90 3.94 5.60 12.64
C VAL A 90 3.06 6.49 13.52
N TYR A 91 2.06 7.12 12.90
CA TYR A 91 1.11 8.01 13.58
C TYR A 91 -0.23 7.32 13.85
N LEU A 92 -0.54 6.24 13.12
CA LEU A 92 -1.83 5.52 13.14
C LEU A 92 -3.02 6.44 12.85
N LEU A 93 -2.79 7.48 12.05
CA LEU A 93 -3.88 8.30 11.51
C LEU A 93 -4.61 7.51 10.43
N PRO A 94 -5.94 7.61 10.33
CA PRO A 94 -6.68 6.96 9.26
C PRO A 94 -6.03 7.17 7.89
N GLU A 95 -6.04 6.11 7.08
CA GLU A 95 -5.45 6.05 5.74
C GLU A 95 -3.91 6.03 5.71
N GLN A 96 -3.22 6.10 6.85
CA GLN A 96 -1.78 5.86 6.88
C GLN A 96 -1.49 4.40 6.48
N ILE A 97 -0.58 4.23 5.51
CA ILE A 97 -0.10 2.92 5.08
C ILE A 97 1.08 2.50 5.95
N LEU A 98 0.97 1.31 6.52
CA LEU A 98 2.07 0.59 7.16
C LEU A 98 2.51 -0.57 6.27
N VAL A 99 3.81 -0.83 6.25
CA VAL A 99 4.42 -1.89 5.42
C VAL A 99 5.22 -2.85 6.30
N TYR A 100 5.15 -4.13 5.97
CA TYR A 100 5.98 -5.17 6.58
C TYR A 100 6.47 -6.16 5.53
N LYS A 101 7.72 -6.62 5.62
CA LYS A 101 8.25 -7.65 4.73
C LYS A 101 7.74 -9.04 5.18
N SER A 102 6.94 -9.68 4.34
CA SER A 102 6.24 -10.94 4.65
C SER A 102 6.94 -12.20 4.14
N ARG A 103 8.15 -12.08 3.56
CA ARG A 103 9.01 -13.19 3.11
C ARG A 103 10.47 -12.95 3.43
#